data_AF-A0A2P8NAY0-F1
#
_entry.id   AF-A0A2P8NAY0-F1
#
_cell.length_a   1.000
_cell.length_b   1.000
_cell.length_c   1.000
_cell.angle_alpha   90.00
_cell.angle_beta   90.00
_cell.angle_gamma   90.00
#
_symmetry.space_group_name_H-M   'P 1'
#
loop_
_entity.id
_entity.type
_entity.pdbx_description
1 polymer ?
#
loop_
_entity_poly.entity_id
_entity_poly.type
_entity_poly.pdbx_seq_one_letter_code
_entity_poly.pdbx_strand_id
1 'polypeptide(L)'
;MVTPKRPTQTPPVAPEALAGERSAVERLRQGLREAELDCRCRARADAILERIGAEDDLATRAGALTDARKMRDAIVLVTTLLDELDSLQPDEPDRSAFSEIADLFDDIGDFAAHGAAAARLCARRRPRARPGLTQ
;
A
#
# COMPACT_ATOMS: atom_id res chain seq x y z
N MET A 1 3.28 -6.66 -42.78
CA MET A 1 2.46 -6.73 -41.56
C MET A 1 3.39 -7.03 -40.40
N VAL A 2 3.76 -6.01 -39.63
CA VAL A 2 4.64 -6.14 -38.47
C VAL A 2 3.84 -5.60 -37.29
N THR A 3 3.41 -6.48 -36.40
CA THR A 3 2.69 -6.12 -35.18
C THR A 3 3.71 -5.60 -34.16
N PRO A 4 3.54 -4.39 -33.59
CA PRO A 4 4.39 -3.97 -32.48
C PRO A 4 4.09 -4.81 -31.24
N LYS A 5 5.14 -5.38 -30.66
CA LYS A 5 5.09 -6.17 -29.42
C LYS A 5 4.89 -5.20 -28.25
N ARG A 6 3.80 -5.36 -27.49
CA ARG A 6 3.48 -4.57 -26.27
C ARG A 6 4.70 -4.59 -25.32
N PRO A 7 5.21 -3.43 -24.86
CA PRO A 7 6.19 -3.44 -23.78
C PRO A 7 5.53 -4.04 -22.54
N THR A 8 6.16 -5.04 -21.96
CA THR A 8 5.77 -5.66 -20.70
C THR A 8 5.82 -4.58 -19.62
N GLN A 9 4.67 -3.97 -19.31
CA GLN A 9 4.54 -3.22 -18.07
C GLN A 9 4.67 -4.22 -16.94
N THR A 10 5.79 -4.15 -16.23
CA THR A 10 5.93 -4.83 -14.95
C THR A 10 4.83 -4.29 -14.05
N PRO A 11 3.89 -5.13 -13.56
CA PRO A 11 2.88 -4.66 -12.65
C PRO A 11 3.55 -4.01 -11.44
N PRO A 12 3.00 -2.92 -10.89
CA PRO A 12 3.48 -2.39 -9.61
C PRO A 12 3.42 -3.54 -8.61
N VAL A 13 4.59 -3.89 -8.08
CA VAL A 13 4.77 -4.96 -7.09
C VAL A 13 3.71 -4.74 -6.02
N ALA A 14 2.75 -5.66 -5.94
CA ALA A 14 1.74 -5.66 -4.90
C ALA A 14 2.45 -5.43 -3.56
N PRO A 15 1.99 -4.52 -2.69
CA PRO A 15 2.58 -4.40 -1.37
C PRO A 15 2.33 -5.74 -0.67
N GLU A 16 3.36 -6.58 -0.67
CA GLU A 16 3.36 -7.89 -0.05
C GLU A 16 2.83 -7.70 1.36
N ALA A 17 1.69 -8.33 1.58
CA ALA A 17 0.95 -8.24 2.80
C ALA A 17 1.81 -8.81 3.94
N LEU A 18 2.57 -7.95 4.63
CA LEU A 18 3.08 -8.20 5.98
C LEU A 18 1.94 -8.15 7.03
N ALA A 19 0.74 -8.58 6.63
CA ALA A 19 -0.41 -8.73 7.51
C ALA A 19 -0.32 -10.10 8.18
N GLY A 20 0.56 -10.22 9.17
CA GLY A 20 0.61 -11.42 10.03
C GLY A 20 1.91 -11.64 10.78
N GLU A 21 3.02 -11.02 10.37
CA GLU A 21 4.30 -11.20 11.05
C GLU A 21 4.42 -10.27 12.25
N ARG A 22 4.75 -10.84 13.42
CA ARG A 22 5.14 -10.06 14.61
C ARG A 22 6.22 -9.06 14.20
N SER A 23 5.96 -7.78 14.44
CA SER A 23 6.92 -6.71 14.17
C SER A 23 8.27 -7.05 14.81
N ALA A 24 9.38 -6.67 14.18
CA ALA A 24 10.72 -6.82 14.77
C ALA A 24 10.78 -6.25 16.20
N VAL A 25 10.06 -5.15 16.46
CA VAL A 25 9.89 -4.56 17.79
C VAL A 25 9.18 -5.50 18.77
N GLU A 26 8.15 -6.23 18.34
CA GLU A 26 7.45 -7.20 19.19
C GLU A 26 8.30 -8.42 19.50
N ARG A 27 9.09 -8.88 18.52
CA ARG A 27 10.09 -9.93 18.74
C ARG A 27 11.17 -9.48 19.72
N LEU A 28 11.65 -8.25 19.60
CA LEU A 28 12.62 -7.68 20.54
C LEU A 28 12.05 -7.56 21.95
N ARG A 29 10.81 -7.07 22.10
CA ARG A 29 10.12 -6.99 23.40
C ARG A 29 10.02 -8.36 24.07
N GLN A 30 9.72 -9.41 23.29
CA GLN A 30 9.66 -10.76 23.84
C GLN A 30 11.02 -11.23 24.34
N GLY A 31 12.08 -11.08 23.54
CA GLY A 31 13.43 -11.46 23.96
C GLY A 31 13.94 -10.68 25.18
N LEU A 32 13.59 -9.38 25.29
CA LEU A 32 13.96 -8.57 26.46
C LEU A 32 13.20 -8.95 27.73
N ARG A 33 11.97 -9.48 27.61
CA ARG A 33 11.25 -10.01 28.76
C ARG A 33 11.92 -11.26 29.31
N GLU A 34 12.44 -12.10 28.41
CA GLU A 34 13.14 -13.35 28.72
C GLU A 34 14.55 -13.13 29.25
N ALA A 35 15.20 -12.01 28.93
CA ALA A 35 16.57 -11.68 29.34
C ALA A 35 16.76 -11.27 30.81
N GLU A 36 15.74 -11.42 31.67
CA GLU A 36 15.79 -11.13 33.11
C GLU A 36 16.39 -9.75 33.49
N LEU A 37 16.20 -8.74 32.63
CA LEU A 37 16.69 -7.39 32.89
C LEU A 37 16.10 -6.80 34.19
N ASP A 38 16.92 -6.06 34.93
CA ASP A 38 16.45 -5.27 36.05
C ASP A 38 15.35 -4.28 35.61
N CYS A 39 14.52 -3.86 36.56
CA CYS A 39 13.34 -3.05 36.27
C CYS A 39 13.67 -1.73 35.55
N ARG A 40 14.83 -1.12 35.85
CA ARG A 40 15.26 0.13 35.22
C ARG A 40 15.71 -0.11 33.78
N CYS A 41 16.52 -1.14 33.54
CA CYS A 41 16.97 -1.52 32.20
C CYS A 41 15.79 -1.94 31.32
N ARG A 42 14.83 -2.67 31.87
CA ARG A 42 13.59 -3.08 31.18
C ARG A 42 12.75 -1.88 30.75
N ALA A 43 12.47 -0.96 31.68
CA ALA A 43 11.72 0.25 31.38
C ALA A 43 12.41 1.12 30.30
N ARG A 44 13.75 1.22 30.35
CA ARG A 44 14.52 1.95 29.34
C ARG A 44 14.47 1.28 27.97
N ALA A 45 14.55 -0.05 27.93
CA ALA A 45 14.45 -0.81 26.68
C ALA A 45 13.05 -0.69 26.07
N ASP A 46 11.98 -0.82 26.87
CA ASP A 46 10.60 -0.67 26.40
C ASP A 46 10.34 0.75 25.84
N ALA A 47 10.83 1.79 26.51
CA ALA A 47 10.69 3.18 26.05
C ALA A 47 11.38 3.42 24.69
N ILE A 48 12.57 2.84 24.49
CA ILE A 48 13.27 2.92 23.19
C ILE A 48 12.46 2.20 22.11
N LEU A 49 11.94 1.02 22.40
CA LEU A 49 11.16 0.22 21.47
C LEU A 49 9.79 0.83 21.14
N GLU A 50 9.17 1.53 22.09
CA GLU A 50 7.99 2.34 21.84
C GLU A 50 8.28 3.48 20.88
N ARG A 51 9.38 4.22 21.08
CA ARG A 51 9.78 5.31 20.18
C ARG A 51 10.07 4.81 18.77
N ILE A 52 10.92 3.79 18.63
CA ILE A 52 11.23 3.18 17.32
C ILE A 52 9.93 2.70 16.66
N GLY A 53 9.09 2.01 17.41
CA GLY A 53 7.81 1.52 16.91
C GLY A 53 6.86 2.62 16.43
N ALA A 54 6.89 3.80 17.05
CA ALA A 54 6.08 4.94 16.63
C ALA A 54 6.63 5.61 15.36
N GLU A 55 7.96 5.70 15.23
CA GLU A 55 8.63 6.21 14.04
C GLU A 55 8.38 5.31 12.82
N ASP A 56 8.52 3.99 12.99
CA ASP A 56 8.23 2.99 11.96
C ASP A 56 6.75 3.04 11.50
N ASP A 57 5.81 3.16 12.44
CA ASP A 57 4.38 3.29 12.14
C ASP A 57 4.10 4.56 11.32
N LEU A 58 4.74 5.69 11.67
CA LEU A 58 4.59 6.94 10.95
C LEU A 58 5.18 6.85 9.54
N ALA A 59 6.37 6.27 9.39
CA ALA A 59 7.01 6.05 8.10
C ALA A 59 6.14 5.16 7.20
N THR A 60 5.57 4.08 7.75
CA THR A 60 4.65 3.18 7.04
C THR A 60 3.41 3.93 6.53
N ARG A 61 2.78 4.75 7.38
CA ARG A 61 1.62 5.55 6.98
C ARG A 61 1.96 6.62 5.94
N ALA A 62 3.13 7.26 6.06
CA ALA A 62 3.58 8.25 5.09
C ALA A 62 3.84 7.63 3.71
N GLY A 63 4.46 6.44 3.68
CA GLY A 63 4.64 5.66 2.45
C GLY A 63 3.30 5.28 1.81
N ALA A 64 2.40 4.71 2.61
CA ALA A 64 1.07 4.32 2.14
C ALA A 64 0.25 5.52 1.60
N LEU A 65 0.34 6.70 2.23
CA LEU A 65 -0.31 7.91 1.74
C LEU A 65 0.29 8.38 0.41
N THR A 66 1.60 8.26 0.28
CA THR A 66 2.31 8.58 -0.98
C THR A 66 1.82 7.67 -2.10
N ASP A 67 1.67 6.37 -1.85
CA ASP A 67 1.18 5.43 -2.86
C ASP A 67 -0.29 5.67 -3.22
N ALA A 68 -1.14 5.98 -2.24
CA ALA A 68 -2.53 6.37 -2.52
C ALA A 68 -2.61 7.62 -3.41
N ARG A 69 -1.72 8.62 -3.20
CA ARG A 69 -1.63 9.81 -4.06
C ARG A 69 -1.17 9.46 -5.47
N LYS A 70 -0.17 8.60 -5.62
CA LYS A 70 0.27 8.12 -6.96
C LYS A 70 -0.86 7.43 -7.71
N MET A 71 -1.66 6.60 -7.04
CA MET A 71 -2.80 5.94 -7.69
C MET A 71 -3.87 6.95 -8.12
N ARG A 72 -4.13 8.00 -7.32
CA ARG A 72 -4.98 9.12 -7.75
C ARG A 72 -4.43 9.79 -9.02
N ASP A 73 -3.13 10.07 -9.05
CA ASP A 73 -2.49 10.70 -10.22
C ASP A 73 -2.57 9.78 -11.46
N ALA A 74 -2.37 8.47 -11.30
CA ALA A 74 -2.54 7.49 -12.37
C ALA A 74 -3.98 7.46 -12.92
N ILE A 75 -4.99 7.47 -12.04
CA ILE A 75 -6.41 7.55 -12.45
C ILE A 75 -6.67 8.83 -13.25
N VAL A 76 -6.13 9.97 -12.83
CA VAL A 76 -6.27 11.23 -13.59
C VAL A 76 -5.70 11.09 -15.00
N LEU A 77 -4.51 10.50 -15.14
CA LEU A 77 -3.90 10.26 -16.44
C LEU A 77 -4.76 9.35 -17.33
N VAL A 78 -5.26 8.23 -16.81
CA VAL A 78 -6.11 7.32 -17.60
C VAL A 78 -7.45 7.97 -17.93
N THR A 79 -8.02 8.75 -17.02
CA THR A 79 -9.25 9.50 -17.29
C THR A 79 -9.05 10.49 -18.45
N THR A 80 -7.88 11.13 -18.54
CA THR A 80 -7.55 11.98 -19.70
C THR A 80 -7.40 11.20 -21.00
N LEU A 81 -6.91 9.94 -20.96
CA LEU A 81 -6.92 9.09 -22.15
C LEU A 81 -8.35 8.70 -22.56
N LEU A 82 -9.23 8.49 -21.59
CA LEU A 82 -10.64 8.21 -21.85
C LEU A 82 -11.41 9.38 -22.48
N ASP A 83 -10.87 10.61 -22.49
CA ASP A 83 -11.48 11.72 -23.24
C ASP A 83 -11.57 11.40 -24.75
N GLU A 84 -10.79 10.43 -25.26
CA GLU A 84 -10.92 9.91 -26.63
C GLU A 84 -12.31 9.32 -26.92
N LEU A 85 -13.04 8.85 -25.90
CA LEU A 85 -14.43 8.39 -26.03
C LEU A 85 -15.35 9.43 -26.66
N ASP A 86 -15.14 10.71 -26.38
CA ASP A 86 -15.97 11.80 -26.93
C ASP A 86 -15.81 11.93 -28.45
N SER A 87 -14.71 11.40 -29.00
CA SER A 87 -14.44 11.41 -30.44
C SER A 87 -14.97 10.16 -31.17
N LEU A 88 -15.21 9.06 -30.45
CA LEU A 88 -15.66 7.80 -31.03
C LEU A 88 -17.09 7.89 -31.53
N GLN A 89 -17.30 7.47 -32.78
CA GLN A 89 -18.63 7.38 -33.37
C GLN A 89 -19.18 5.94 -33.25
N PRO A 90 -20.51 5.75 -33.21
CA PRO A 90 -21.10 4.41 -33.16
C PRO A 90 -20.72 3.52 -34.36
N ASP A 91 -20.48 4.13 -35.51
CA ASP A 91 -20.06 3.48 -36.74
C ASP A 91 -18.54 3.38 -36.89
N GLU A 92 -17.77 3.60 -35.82
CA GLU A 92 -16.31 3.43 -35.80
C GLU A 92 -15.90 2.11 -36.45
N PRO A 93 -15.17 2.15 -37.59
CA PRO A 93 -14.77 0.96 -38.31
C PRO A 93 -13.75 0.13 -37.53
N ASP A 94 -12.90 0.76 -36.73
CA ASP A 94 -11.95 0.05 -35.89
C ASP A 94 -12.61 -0.43 -34.59
N ARG A 95 -13.11 -1.67 -34.62
CA ARG A 95 -13.72 -2.28 -33.43
C ARG A 95 -12.73 -2.53 -32.29
N SER A 96 -11.42 -2.51 -32.55
CA SER A 96 -10.41 -2.68 -31.51
C SER A 96 -10.32 -1.47 -30.58
N ALA A 97 -10.69 -0.27 -31.05
CA ALA A 97 -10.76 0.94 -30.23
C ALA A 97 -11.69 0.75 -29.00
N PHE A 98 -12.84 0.08 -29.16
CA PHE A 98 -13.74 -0.20 -28.03
C PHE A 98 -13.12 -1.15 -27.00
N SER A 99 -12.29 -2.10 -27.43
CA SER A 99 -11.56 -2.99 -26.52
C SER A 99 -10.45 -2.23 -25.79
N GLU A 100 -9.75 -1.32 -26.46
CA GLU A 100 -8.74 -0.46 -25.82
C GLU A 100 -9.37 0.46 -24.77
N ILE A 101 -10.53 1.04 -25.06
CA ILE A 101 -11.30 1.79 -24.05
C ILE A 101 -11.69 0.92 -22.86
N ALA A 102 -12.10 -0.33 -23.08
CA ALA A 102 -12.41 -1.27 -22.00
C ALA A 102 -11.17 -1.54 -21.12
N ASP A 103 -10.00 -1.77 -21.72
CA ASP A 103 -8.72 -1.92 -21.02
C ASP A 103 -8.43 -0.70 -20.12
N LEU A 104 -8.70 0.54 -20.61
CA LEU A 104 -8.51 1.76 -19.80
C LEU A 104 -9.45 1.84 -18.59
N PHE A 105 -10.69 1.37 -18.71
CA PHE A 105 -11.59 1.28 -17.55
C PHE A 105 -11.11 0.24 -16.53
N ASP A 106 -10.60 -0.90 -16.98
CA ASP A 106 -10.02 -1.91 -16.11
C ASP A 106 -8.78 -1.37 -15.38
N ASP A 107 -7.91 -0.63 -16.06
CA ASP A 107 -6.76 0.05 -15.46
C ASP A 107 -7.17 1.03 -14.33
N ILE A 108 -8.25 1.81 -14.54
CA ILE A 108 -8.81 2.67 -13.47
C ILE A 108 -9.25 1.83 -12.28
N GLY A 109 -9.94 0.72 -12.53
CA GLY A 109 -10.38 -0.23 -11.49
C GLY A 109 -9.20 -0.74 -10.65
N ASP A 110 -8.13 -1.15 -11.31
CA ASP A 110 -6.91 -1.63 -10.67
C ASP A 110 -6.22 -0.53 -9.85
N PHE A 111 -6.04 0.67 -10.41
CA PHE A 111 -5.48 1.79 -9.66
C PHE A 111 -6.34 2.18 -8.47
N ALA A 112 -7.67 2.19 -8.62
CA ALA A 112 -8.58 2.48 -7.53
C ALA A 112 -8.50 1.42 -6.41
N ALA A 113 -8.40 0.14 -6.77
CA ALA A 113 -8.23 -0.95 -5.81
C ALA A 113 -6.92 -0.81 -5.01
N HIS A 114 -5.81 -0.51 -5.69
CA HIS A 114 -4.51 -0.27 -5.06
C HIS A 114 -4.53 0.97 -4.16
N GLY A 115 -5.09 2.08 -4.66
CA GLY A 115 -5.23 3.32 -3.89
C GLY A 115 -6.07 3.12 -2.63
N ALA A 116 -7.16 2.36 -2.73
CA ALA A 116 -7.99 2.00 -1.59
C ALA A 116 -7.26 1.11 -0.58
N ALA A 117 -6.47 0.13 -1.03
CA ALA A 117 -5.65 -0.69 -0.16
C ALA A 117 -4.61 0.15 0.61
N ALA A 118 -3.92 1.05 -0.08
CA ALA A 118 -2.94 1.97 0.51
C ALA A 118 -3.60 2.94 1.51
N ALA A 119 -4.77 3.50 1.19
CA ALA A 119 -5.53 4.36 2.11
C ALA A 119 -5.98 3.60 3.36
N ARG A 120 -6.42 2.34 3.22
CA ARG A 120 -6.75 1.48 4.38
C ARG A 120 -5.52 1.21 5.24
N LEU A 121 -4.34 1.03 4.65
CA LEU A 121 -3.08 0.88 5.40
C LEU A 121 -2.77 2.12 6.23
N CYS A 122 -3.00 3.34 5.70
CA CYS A 122 -2.87 4.59 6.46
C CYS A 122 -3.76 4.60 7.71
N ALA A 123 -4.99 4.08 7.59
CA ALA A 123 -5.98 4.03 8.66
C ALA A 123 -5.69 2.96 9.72
N ARG A 124 -4.76 2.01 9.47
CA ARG A 124 -4.46 0.95 10.44
C ARG A 124 -3.86 1.55 11.70
N ARG A 125 -4.55 1.35 12.83
CA ARG A 125 -4.01 1.62 14.16
C ARG A 125 -3.19 0.41 14.61
N ARG A 126 -2.01 0.65 15.17
CA ARG A 126 -1.26 -0.39 15.84
C ARG A 126 -2.05 -0.86 17.08
N PRO A 127 -2.14 -2.17 17.36
CA PRO A 127 -2.68 -2.64 18.63
C PRO A 127 -1.86 -2.04 19.76
N ARG A 128 -2.51 -1.35 20.72
CA ARG A 128 -1.84 -0.95 21.95
C ARG A 128 -1.38 -2.23 22.65
N ALA A 129 -0.10 -2.31 23.02
CA ALA A 129 0.37 -3.33 23.93
C ALA A 129 -0.48 -3.22 25.22
N ARG A 130 -1.12 -4.32 25.62
CA ARG A 130 -1.82 -4.38 26.92
C ARG A 130 -0.79 -4.08 28.02
N PRO A 131 -1.01 -3.07 28.88
CA PRO A 131 -0.19 -2.89 30.07
C PRO A 131 -0.29 -4.16 30.92
N GLY A 132 0.85 -4.61 31.46
CA GLY A 132 0.97 -5.89 32.14
C GLY A 132 -0.11 -6.13 33.19
N LEU A 133 -0.74 -7.30 33.11
CA LEU A 133 -1.37 -7.95 34.25
C LEU A 133 -0.24 -8.36 35.20
N THR A 134 0.09 -7.49 36.15
CA THR A 134 0.81 -7.88 37.36
C THR A 134 -0.18 -8.62 38.26
N GLN A 135 0.01 -9.93 38.42
CA GLN A 135 -0.32 -10.64 39.66
C GLN A 135 0.95 -10.75 40.48
#